data_AF-A0A815WKG5-F1
#
_entry.id   AF-A0A815WKG5-F1
#
_cell.length_a   1.000
_cell.length_b   1.000
_cell.length_c   1.000
_cell.angle_alpha   90.00
_cell.angle_beta   90.00
_cell.angle_gamma   90.00
#
_symmetry.space_group_name_H-M   'P 1'
#
loop_
_entity.id
_entity.type
_entity.pdbx_description
1 polymer ?
#
loop_
_entity_poly.entity_id
_entity_poly.type
_entity_poly.pdbx_seq_one_letter_code
_entity_poly.pdbx_strand_id
1 'polypeptide(L)' 'INNNNNMDFVNNNHISTYNTNITYDPEYDEIINQAERAIEGGILPVRIAAGSSGSYFVRNLEG' A
#
# COMPACT_ATOMS: atom_id res chain seq x y z
N ILE A 1 -28.31 -30.08 -10.96
CA ILE A 1 -27.13 -30.82 -10.45
C ILE A 1 -26.14 -30.84 -11.62
N ASN A 2 -24.98 -30.19 -11.65
CA ASN A 2 -24.18 -29.55 -10.62
C ASN A 2 -23.44 -28.33 -11.22
N ASN A 3 -23.24 -27.31 -10.38
CA ASN A 3 -22.57 -26.04 -10.62
C ASN A 3 -21.08 -26.22 -10.31
N ASN A 4 -20.19 -26.11 -11.30
CA ASN A 4 -18.74 -26.07 -11.04
C ASN A 4 -18.15 -24.76 -11.59
N ASN A 5 -18.60 -23.64 -11.02
CA ASN A 5 -17.75 -22.47 -10.88
C ASN A 5 -16.64 -22.82 -9.87
N ASN A 6 -15.56 -23.44 -10.34
CA ASN A 6 -14.36 -23.60 -9.54
C ASN A 6 -13.53 -22.31 -9.62
N MET A 7 -14.12 -21.23 -9.11
CA MET A 7 -13.36 -20.15 -8.51
C MET A 7 -13.06 -20.66 -7.11
N ASP A 8 -11.81 -21.05 -6.88
CA ASP A 8 -11.35 -21.54 -5.59
C ASP A 8 -11.48 -20.42 -4.56
N PHE A 9 -12.63 -20.38 -3.90
CA PHE A 9 -12.86 -19.61 -2.69
C PHE A 9 -12.17 -20.31 -1.52
N VAL A 10 -10.85 -20.14 -1.43
CA VAL A 10 -10.14 -20.30 -0.16
C VAL A 10 -10.05 -18.93 0.48
N ASN A 11 -10.90 -18.73 1.49
CA ASN A 11 -10.82 -17.70 2.51
C ASN A 11 -9.37 -17.48 2.99
N ASN A 12 -8.94 -16.21 3.03
CA ASN A 12 -8.43 -15.58 4.25
C ASN A 12 -8.31 -14.06 4.06
N ASN A 13 -8.83 -13.32 5.04
CA ASN A 13 -8.87 -11.86 5.10
C ASN A 13 -7.47 -11.20 5.06
N HIS A 14 -6.92 -10.93 3.88
CA HIS A 14 -6.05 -9.76 3.71
C HIS A 14 -6.40 -9.09 2.39
N ILE A 15 -7.02 -7.92 2.53
CA ILE A 15 -7.31 -6.98 1.47
C ILE A 15 -5.99 -6.69 0.74
N SER A 16 -5.73 -7.37 -0.39
CA SER A 16 -4.77 -6.87 -1.38
C SER A 16 -5.54 -6.07 -2.42
N THR A 17 -6.26 -5.03 -1.95
CA THR A 17 -6.88 -4.03 -2.84
C THR A 17 -5.86 -3.00 -3.30
N TYR A 18 -4.64 -3.01 -2.73
CA TYR A 18 -3.51 -2.18 -3.13
C TYR A 18 -2.33 -3.09 -3.47
N ASN A 19 -2.28 -3.53 -4.73
CA ASN A 19 -1.07 -4.11 -5.27
C ASN A 19 -0.11 -2.95 -5.61
N THR A 20 0.85 -2.68 -4.73
CA THR A 20 1.94 -1.72 -4.98
C THR A 20 3.10 -2.34 -5.77
N ASN A 21 3.15 -3.68 -5.89
CA ASN A 21 4.06 -4.44 -6.78
C ASN A 21 3.64 -4.36 -8.28
N ILE A 22 3.03 -3.26 -8.71
CA ILE A 22 2.61 -3.04 -10.11
C ILE A 22 3.70 -2.37 -10.94
N THR A 23 4.79 -1.92 -10.33
CA THR A 23 5.89 -1.25 -11.02
C THR A 23 6.91 -2.29 -11.47
N TYR A 24 7.26 -2.29 -12.75
CA TYR A 24 8.43 -3.04 -13.26
C TYR A 24 9.76 -2.39 -12.83
N ASP A 25 9.75 -1.69 -11.69
CA ASP A 25 10.81 -0.82 -11.20
C ASP A 25 11.08 -1.14 -9.72
N PRO A 26 12.09 -1.98 -9.44
CA PRO A 26 12.46 -2.36 -8.07
C PRO A 26 12.83 -1.18 -7.17
N GLU A 27 13.31 -0.06 -7.73
CA GLU A 27 13.65 1.13 -6.96
C GLU A 27 12.39 1.82 -6.45
N TYR A 28 11.37 1.93 -7.31
CA TYR A 28 10.08 2.47 -6.92
C TYR A 28 9.35 1.58 -5.91
N ASP A 29 9.38 0.26 -6.11
CA ASP A 29 8.78 -0.70 -5.17
C ASP A 29 9.39 -0.54 -3.77
N GLU A 30 10.71 -0.35 -3.67
CA GLU A 30 11.38 -0.12 -2.38
C GLU A 30 10.96 1.21 -1.73
N ILE A 31 10.74 2.27 -2.51
CA ILE A 31 10.22 3.55 -1.98
C ILE A 31 8.83 3.35 -1.38
N ILE A 32 7.96 2.58 -2.04
CA ILE A 32 6.63 2.28 -1.53
C ILE A 32 6.70 1.40 -0.27
N ASN A 33 7.53 0.35 -0.29
CA ASN A 33 7.74 -0.50 0.89
C ASN A 33 8.24 0.31 2.10
N GLN A 34 9.14 1.28 1.89
CA GLN A 34 9.61 2.15 2.98
C GLN A 34 8.49 3.02 3.56
N ALA A 35 7.61 3.54 2.71
CA ALA A 35 6.45 4.31 3.14
C ALA A 35 5.46 3.45 3.94
N GLU A 36 5.16 2.24 3.46
CA GLU A 36 4.26 1.30 4.16
C GLU A 36 4.81 0.95 5.55
N ARG A 37 6.09 0.55 5.64
CA ARG A 37 6.74 0.27 6.93
C ARG A 37 6.75 1.47 7.88
N ALA A 38 6.94 2.68 7.36
CA ALA A 38 6.93 3.89 8.18
C ALA A 38 5.55 4.12 8.80
N ILE A 39 4.48 3.94 8.01
CA ILE A 39 3.10 4.06 8.47
C ILE A 39 2.78 2.98 9.50
N GLU A 40 3.18 1.73 9.26
CA GLU A 40 3.04 0.62 10.21
C GLU A 40 3.81 0.88 11.51
N GLY A 41 4.97 1.53 11.43
CA GLY A 41 5.78 1.98 12.56
C GLY A 41 5.25 3.21 13.28
N GLY A 42 4.12 3.80 12.85
CA GLY A 42 3.50 4.97 13.46
C GLY A 42 4.04 6.32 12.96
N ILE A 43 4.93 6.34 11.97
CA ILE A 43 5.39 7.55 11.30
C ILE A 43 4.39 7.89 10.19
N LEU A 44 3.43 8.75 10.52
CA LEU A 44 2.34 9.12 9.62
C LEU A 44 2.73 10.25 8.64
N PRO A 45 2.15 10.29 7.43
CA PRO A 45 2.37 11.37 6.48
C PRO A 45 1.95 12.74 7.03
N VAL A 46 2.74 13.78 6.72
CA VAL A 46 2.50 15.14 7.22
C VAL A 46 1.83 16.00 6.16
N ARG A 47 0.69 16.61 6.49
CA ARG A 47 -0.04 17.49 5.55
C ARG A 47 0.82 18.68 5.13
N ILE A 48 0.81 18.98 3.84
CA ILE A 48 1.48 20.17 3.30
C ILE A 48 0.55 21.37 3.47
N ALA A 49 0.93 22.32 4.33
CA ALA A 49 0.07 23.46 4.68
C ALA A 49 -0.30 24.35 3.48
N ALA A 50 0.67 24.60 2.59
CA ALA A 50 0.49 25.39 1.37
C ALA A 50 0.09 24.55 0.14
N GLY A 51 -0.15 23.25 0.32
CA GLY A 51 -0.53 22.34 -0.77
C GLY A 51 -2.04 22.27 -0.99
N SER A 52 -2.43 21.48 -1.98
CA SER A 52 -3.84 21.08 -2.12
C SER A 52 -4.29 20.26 -0.90
N SER A 53 -5.61 20.15 -0.69
CA SER A 53 -6.16 19.47 0.49
C SER A 53 -5.75 18.01 0.64
N GLY A 54 -5.32 17.36 -0.44
CA GLY A 54 -4.88 15.96 -0.48
C GLY A 54 -3.37 15.74 -0.48
N SER A 55 -2.54 16.75 -0.24
CA SER A 55 -1.08 16.63 -0.35
C SER A 55 -0.40 16.40 1.01
N TYR A 56 0.44 15.36 1.08
CA TYR A 56 1.18 14.95 2.29
C TYR A 56 2.64 14.63 1.95
N PHE A 57 3.57 14.95 2.85
CA PHE A 57 4.92 14.43 2.83
C PHE A 57 4.95 13.05 3.48
N VAL A 58 5.30 12.04 2.69
CA VAL A 58 5.56 10.67 3.15
C VAL A 58 7.01 10.57 3.60
N ARG A 59 7.26 9.76 4.62
CA ARG A 59 8.57 9.60 5.27
C ARG A 59 8.93 8.11 5.32
N ASN A 60 10.21 7.83 5.53
CA ASN A 60 10.69 6.49 5.84
C ASN A 60 10.78 6.31 7.37
N LEU A 61 11.38 5.20 7.83
CA LEU A 61 11.54 4.91 9.25
C LEU A 61 12.48 5.87 10.01
N GLU A 62 13.25 6.70 9.31
CA GLU A 62 14.15 7.68 9.94
C GLU A 62 13.44 8.98 10.33
N GLY A 63 12.23 9.22 9.78
CA GLY A 63 11.35 10.34 10.18
C GLY A 63 11.57 11.63 9.42
#